data_AF-A0A443KF70-F1
#
_entry.id   AF-A0A443KF70-F1
#
_cell.length_a   1.000
_cell.length_b   1.000
_cell.length_c   1.000
_cell.angle_alpha   90.00
_cell.angle_beta   90.00
_cell.angle_gamma   90.00
#
_symmetry.space_group_name_H-M   'P 1'
#
loop_
_entity.id
_entity.type
_entity.pdbx_description
1 polymer ?
#
loop_
_entity_poly.entity_id
_entity_poly.type
_entity_poly.pdbx_seq_one_letter_code
_entity_poly.pdbx_strand_id
1 'polypeptide(L)'
;MAEFTGEFSHTVGGKTYRLALGLRGIAVLQQELGKDLAPLQIEDGDHADFNVLLRVVEVALQRHHPDAGPEVAEEILASDLSIWARLVAAAFPDAPEGTDTAKGGRTGKPKARR
;
A
#
# COMPACT_ATOMS: atom_id res chain seq x y z
N MET A 1 5.27 2.39 -22.89
CA MET A 1 3.87 2.48 -22.42
C MET A 1 3.94 2.59 -20.92
N ALA A 2 3.55 3.74 -20.36
CA ALA A 2 3.82 4.10 -18.97
C ALA A 2 2.75 3.49 -18.04
N GLU A 3 2.96 2.26 -17.59
CA GLU A 3 2.18 1.66 -16.50
C GLU A 3 2.76 2.15 -15.16
N PHE A 4 2.73 3.48 -14.95
CA PHE A 4 3.20 4.18 -13.75
C PHE A 4 2.05 4.51 -12.78
N THR A 5 0.91 3.84 -12.92
CA THR A 5 -0.19 3.97 -11.98
C THR A 5 0.00 2.89 -10.92
N GLY A 6 0.43 3.27 -9.72
CA GLY A 6 0.61 2.40 -8.54
C GLY A 6 -0.65 1.67 -8.13
N GLU A 7 -1.05 0.71 -8.96
CA GLU A 7 -2.26 -0.09 -8.88
C GLU A 7 -1.86 -1.51 -8.48
N PHE A 8 -2.38 -1.97 -7.35
CA PHE A 8 -2.14 -3.29 -6.78
C PHE A 8 -3.45 -4.06 -6.72
N SER A 9 -3.40 -5.34 -7.08
CA SER A 9 -4.52 -6.26 -6.86
C SER A 9 -4.22 -7.12 -5.64
N HIS A 10 -5.15 -7.19 -4.69
CA HIS A 10 -5.06 -8.04 -3.52
C HIS A 10 -6.34 -8.84 -3.34
N THR A 11 -6.22 -10.10 -2.93
CA THR A 11 -7.37 -10.99 -2.76
C THR A 11 -7.55 -11.30 -1.28
N VAL A 12 -8.70 -10.90 -0.72
CA VAL A 12 -9.09 -11.20 0.66
C VAL A 12 -10.54 -11.70 0.69
N GLY A 13 -10.86 -12.64 1.56
CA GLY A 13 -12.22 -13.20 1.65
C GLY A 13 -12.76 -13.81 0.35
N GLY A 14 -11.88 -14.27 -0.55
CA GLY A 14 -12.26 -14.81 -1.86
C GLY A 14 -12.66 -13.76 -2.91
N LYS A 15 -12.54 -12.46 -2.60
CA LYS A 15 -12.77 -11.35 -3.53
C LYS A 15 -11.45 -10.67 -3.87
N THR A 16 -11.29 -10.28 -5.13
CA THR A 16 -10.10 -9.56 -5.59
C THR A 16 -10.40 -8.07 -5.64
N TYR A 17 -9.69 -7.32 -4.81
CA TYR A 17 -9.76 -5.87 -4.71
C TYR A 17 -8.61 -5.24 -5.48
N ARG A 18 -8.88 -4.10 -6.11
CA ARG A 18 -7.89 -3.29 -6.81
C ARG A 18 -7.71 -2.00 -6.03
N LEU A 19 -6.49 -1.77 -5.59
CA LEU A 19 -6.06 -0.62 -4.81
C LEU A 19 -5.22 0.24 -5.74
N ALA A 20 -5.52 1.53 -5.86
CA ALA A 20 -4.65 2.45 -6.59
C ALA A 20 -4.56 3.78 -5.88
N LEU A 21 -3.34 4.12 -5.45
CA LEU A 21 -3.06 5.41 -4.82
C LEU A 21 -2.62 6.40 -5.90
N GLY A 22 -3.60 7.11 -6.48
CA GLY A 22 -3.34 8.19 -7.45
C GLY A 22 -3.21 9.56 -6.80
N LEU A 23 -2.87 10.58 -7.60
CA LEU A 23 -2.74 11.98 -7.15
C LEU A 23 -3.97 12.50 -6.38
N ARG A 24 -5.18 12.07 -6.76
CA ARG A 24 -6.40 12.42 -6.03
C ARG A 24 -6.41 11.85 -4.62
N GLY A 25 -5.96 10.60 -4.46
CA GLY A 25 -5.86 9.97 -3.14
C GLY A 25 -4.80 10.64 -2.28
N ILE A 26 -3.65 10.97 -2.88
CA ILE A 26 -2.60 11.75 -2.22
C ILE A 26 -3.13 13.12 -1.76
N ALA A 27 -3.89 13.82 -2.60
CA ALA A 27 -4.45 15.12 -2.25
C ALA A 27 -5.42 15.05 -1.06
N VAL A 28 -6.24 13.98 -0.98
CA VAL A 28 -7.12 13.72 0.17
C VAL A 28 -6.28 13.47 1.42
N LEU A 29 -5.27 12.60 1.33
CA LEU A 29 -4.38 12.32 2.45
C LEU A 29 -3.63 13.59 2.90
N GLN A 30 -3.19 14.46 1.99
CA GLN A 30 -2.53 15.73 2.33
C GLN A 30 -3.46 16.73 3.04
N GLN A 31 -4.76 16.70 2.72
CA GLN A 31 -5.75 17.52 3.41
C GLN A 31 -5.99 17.04 4.83
N GLU A 32 -5.94 15.72 5.06
CA GLU A 32 -6.23 15.11 6.36
C GLU A 32 -5.00 15.01 7.28
N LEU A 33 -3.84 14.65 6.71
CA LEU A 33 -2.59 14.35 7.43
C LEU A 33 -1.57 15.50 7.36
N GLY A 34 -1.86 16.54 6.57
CA GLY A 34 -0.95 17.66 6.30
C GLY A 34 -0.14 17.49 5.03
N LYS A 35 0.38 18.60 4.51
CA LYS A 35 1.05 18.69 3.19
C LYS A 35 2.26 17.76 3.06
N ASP A 36 3.00 17.58 4.14
CA ASP A 36 4.23 16.77 4.16
C ASP A 36 3.98 15.28 4.40
N LEU A 37 2.72 14.89 4.63
CA LEU A 37 2.36 13.51 4.96
C LEU A 37 3.25 12.93 6.08
N ALA A 38 3.67 13.76 7.03
CA ALA A 38 4.55 13.38 8.12
C ALA A 38 4.11 12.11 8.87
N PRO A 39 2.80 11.85 9.08
CA PRO A 39 2.33 10.61 9.73
C PRO A 39 2.59 9.32 8.93
N LEU A 40 2.90 9.43 7.63
CA LEU A 40 3.31 8.31 6.79
C LEU A 40 4.83 8.05 6.82
N GLN A 41 5.60 8.99 7.37
CA GLN A 41 7.04 8.84 7.53
C GLN A 41 7.28 8.11 8.85
N ILE A 42 7.46 6.79 8.77
CA ILE A 42 7.84 5.98 9.93
C ILE A 42 9.34 6.18 10.17
N GLU A 43 9.71 6.88 11.24
CA GLU A 43 11.09 6.94 11.69
C GLU A 43 11.49 5.63 12.41
N ASP A 44 12.78 5.27 12.34
CA ASP A 44 13.32 4.05 12.93
C ASP A 44 13.03 4.00 14.45
N GLY A 45 12.17 3.05 14.86
CA GLY A 45 11.75 2.87 16.25
C GLY A 45 10.36 3.40 16.60
N ASP A 46 9.67 4.07 15.65
CA ASP A 46 8.29 4.51 15.81
C ASP A 46 7.32 3.55 15.10
N HIS A 47 6.08 3.47 15.59
CA HIS A 47 5.03 2.68 14.97
C HIS A 47 4.12 3.62 14.17
N ALA A 48 3.91 3.34 12.88
CA ALA A 48 2.88 4.04 12.11
C ALA A 48 1.54 3.97 12.84
N ASP A 49 0.85 5.10 12.89
CA ASP A 49 -0.50 5.16 13.39
C ASP A 49 -1.41 4.29 12.51
N PHE A 50 -2.03 3.26 13.11
CA PHE A 50 -2.89 2.33 12.39
C PHE A 50 -4.08 3.04 11.71
N ASN A 51 -4.55 4.17 12.25
CA ASN A 51 -5.60 4.96 11.60
C ASN A 51 -5.11 5.53 10.26
N VAL A 52 -3.85 5.92 10.19
CA VAL A 52 -3.22 6.43 8.97
C VAL A 52 -3.08 5.30 7.95
N LEU A 53 -2.65 4.11 8.39
CA LEU A 53 -2.52 2.95 7.51
C LEU A 53 -3.86 2.55 6.90
N LEU A 54 -4.91 2.43 7.73
CA LEU A 54 -6.28 2.16 7.31
C LEU A 54 -6.73 3.21 6.29
N ARG A 55 -6.49 4.49 6.59
CA ARG A 55 -6.92 5.58 5.73
C ARG A 55 -6.28 5.54 4.35
N VAL A 56 -4.99 5.20 4.26
CA VAL A 56 -4.30 5.04 2.97
C VAL A 56 -4.98 3.96 2.12
N VAL A 57 -5.29 2.81 2.73
CA VAL A 57 -5.89 1.67 2.04
C VAL A 57 -7.32 2.00 1.61
N GLU A 58 -8.11 2.65 2.46
CA GLU A 58 -9.46 3.13 2.10
C GLU A 58 -9.43 4.05 0.89
N VAL A 59 -8.57 5.07 0.93
CA VAL A 59 -8.46 6.05 -0.16
C VAL A 59 -7.98 5.38 -1.46
N ALA A 60 -7.10 4.39 -1.36
CA ALA A 60 -6.67 3.60 -2.51
C ALA A 60 -7.78 2.69 -3.07
N LEU A 61 -8.69 2.18 -2.23
CA LEU A 61 -9.84 1.38 -2.64
C LEU A 61 -10.91 2.22 -3.33
N GLN A 62 -11.18 3.45 -2.84
CA GLN A 62 -12.26 4.32 -3.34
C GLN A 62 -12.22 4.56 -4.85
N ARG A 63 -11.05 4.47 -5.48
CA ARG A 63 -10.91 4.63 -6.93
C ARG A 63 -11.64 3.55 -7.74
N HIS A 64 -11.59 2.31 -7.28
CA HIS A 64 -12.12 1.14 -8.00
C HIS A 64 -13.32 0.50 -7.29
N HIS A 65 -13.40 0.68 -5.97
CA HIS A 65 -14.38 0.09 -5.09
C HIS A 65 -14.96 1.17 -4.16
N PRO A 66 -15.76 2.12 -4.66
CA PRO A 66 -16.36 3.17 -3.83
C PRO A 66 -17.32 2.62 -2.76
N ASP A 67 -17.85 1.41 -2.97
CA ASP A 67 -18.70 0.69 -2.02
C ASP A 67 -17.91 -0.12 -0.99
N ALA A 68 -16.57 -0.18 -1.08
CA ALA A 68 -15.76 -0.85 -0.08
C ALA A 68 -15.79 -0.05 1.23
N GLY A 69 -16.38 -0.64 2.26
CA GLY A 69 -16.41 -0.06 3.60
C GLY A 69 -15.06 -0.18 4.33
N PRO A 70 -14.95 0.47 5.51
CA PRO A 70 -13.74 0.44 6.35
C PRO A 70 -13.31 -0.99 6.73
N GLU A 71 -14.27 -1.90 6.89
CA GLU A 71 -14.01 -3.31 7.21
C GLU A 71 -13.13 -4.01 6.14
N VAL A 72 -13.31 -3.66 4.87
CA VAL A 72 -12.49 -4.23 3.77
C VAL A 72 -11.05 -3.74 3.86
N ALA A 73 -10.85 -2.47 4.22
CA ALA A 73 -9.51 -1.92 4.39
C ALA A 73 -8.79 -2.58 5.59
N GLU A 74 -9.51 -2.83 6.68
CA GLU A 74 -9.01 -3.60 7.82
C GLU A 74 -8.65 -5.03 7.42
N GLU A 75 -9.54 -5.76 6.73
CA GLU A 75 -9.27 -7.14 6.29
C GLU A 75 -8.03 -7.23 5.38
N ILE A 76 -7.85 -6.27 4.48
CA ILE A 76 -6.67 -6.19 3.60
C ILE A 76 -5.40 -5.95 4.41
N LEU A 77 -5.41 -5.01 5.36
CA LEU A 77 -4.24 -4.73 6.20
C LEU A 77 -3.93 -5.88 7.16
N ALA A 78 -4.95 -6.48 7.76
CA ALA A 78 -4.80 -7.66 8.61
C ALA A 78 -4.20 -8.85 7.84
N SER A 79 -4.50 -8.95 6.54
CA SER A 79 -3.94 -9.98 5.66
C SER A 79 -2.49 -9.67 5.24
N ASP A 80 -2.19 -8.41 4.89
CA ASP A 80 -0.85 -7.97 4.52
C ASP A 80 -0.62 -6.49 4.89
N LEU A 81 -0.01 -6.28 6.07
CA LEU A 81 0.44 -4.97 6.57
C LEU A 81 1.48 -4.31 5.66
N SER A 82 2.10 -4.99 4.69
CA SER A 82 3.05 -4.36 3.76
C SER A 82 2.37 -3.65 2.58
N ILE A 83 1.06 -3.83 2.39
CA ILE A 83 0.31 -3.23 1.27
C ILE A 83 0.34 -1.71 1.30
N TRP A 84 0.20 -1.09 2.47
CA TRP A 84 0.23 0.38 2.57
C TRP A 84 1.60 0.93 2.13
N ALA A 85 2.69 0.28 2.53
CA ALA A 85 4.05 0.73 2.18
C ALA A 85 4.28 0.64 0.67
N ARG A 86 3.80 -0.44 0.04
CA ARG A 86 3.83 -0.61 -1.43
C ARG A 86 2.98 0.43 -2.15
N LEU A 87 1.81 0.77 -1.63
CA LEU A 87 0.93 1.81 -2.20
C LEU A 87 1.59 3.19 -2.13
N VAL A 88 2.19 3.54 -0.99
CA VAL A 88 2.91 4.80 -0.80
C VAL A 88 4.13 4.85 -1.72
N ALA A 89 4.96 3.80 -1.75
CA ALA A 89 6.13 3.73 -2.65
C ALA A 89 5.74 3.85 -4.13
N ALA A 90 4.63 3.25 -4.54
CA ALA A 90 4.17 3.34 -5.92
C ALA A 90 3.54 4.71 -6.26
N ALA A 91 3.03 5.43 -5.27
CA ALA A 91 2.52 6.79 -5.43
C ALA A 91 3.64 7.85 -5.41
N PHE A 92 4.75 7.56 -4.72
CA PHE A 92 5.92 8.43 -4.59
C PHE A 92 7.18 7.69 -5.07
N PRO A 93 7.38 7.55 -6.40
CA PRO A 93 8.53 6.84 -6.96
C PRO A 93 9.90 7.49 -6.67
N ASP A 94 9.91 8.72 -6.14
CA ASP A 94 11.12 9.47 -5.72
C ASP A 94 11.39 9.38 -4.20
N ALA A 95 10.53 8.69 -3.43
CA ALA A 95 10.82 8.40 -2.04
C ALA A 95 11.98 7.38 -2.00
N PRO A 96 13.04 7.61 -1.20
CA PRO A 96 14.16 6.69 -1.14
C PRO A 96 13.67 5.29 -0.79
N GLU A 97 14.03 4.30 -1.61
CA GLU A 97 13.77 2.87 -1.37
C GLU A 97 14.21 2.51 0.05
N GLY A 98 13.25 2.44 0.97
CA GLY A 98 13.51 2.39 2.40
C GLY A 98 12.38 1.71 3.16
N THR A 99 11.86 0.61 2.63
CA THR A 99 11.14 -0.39 3.45
C THR A 99 11.18 -1.74 2.73
N ASP A 100 12.32 -2.41 2.90
CA ASP A 100 12.54 -3.81 2.54
C ASP A 100 11.69 -4.73 3.45
N THR A 101 10.37 -4.78 3.22
CA THR A 101 9.46 -5.80 3.81
C THR A 101 8.79 -6.65 2.75
N ALA A 102 9.55 -7.00 1.70
CA ALA A 102 9.16 -8.01 0.72
C ALA A 102 10.21 -9.14 0.60
N LYS A 103 10.45 -9.89 1.68
CA LYS A 103 11.03 -11.24 1.59
C LYS A 103 9.94 -12.31 1.68
N GLY A 104 9.11 -12.36 0.64
CA GLY A 104 8.19 -13.46 0.38
C GLY A 104 8.35 -13.94 -1.06
N GLY A 105 9.03 -15.07 -1.27
CA GLY A 105 8.90 -15.87 -2.49
C GLY A 105 9.93 -15.61 -3.60
N ARG A 106 11.16 -16.11 -3.43
CA ARG A 106 11.93 -16.61 -4.57
C ARG A 106 12.22 -18.09 -4.40
N THR A 107 11.34 -18.86 -5.03
CA THR A 107 11.46 -20.24 -5.48
C THR A 107 12.93 -20.64 -5.71
N GLY A 108 13.45 -21.47 -4.79
CA GLY A 108 14.72 -22.16 -4.99
C GLY A 108 14.61 -23.11 -6.17
N LYS A 109 15.19 -22.73 -7.30
CA LYS A 109 15.36 -23.60 -8.47
C LYS A 109 16.52 -24.56 -8.16
N PRO A 110 16.34 -25.89 -8.06
CA PRO A 110 17.45 -26.79 -7.84
C PRO A 110 18.27 -26.86 -9.13
N LYS A 111 19.44 -26.23 -9.14
CA LYS A 111 20.39 -26.37 -10.24
C LYS A 111 21.25 -27.61 -9.99
N ALA A 112 20.88 -28.70 -10.65
CA ALA A 112 21.78 -29.82 -10.92
C ALA A 112 22.98 -29.36 -11.78
N ARG A 113 24.14 -30.02 -11.54
CA ARG A 113 25.43 -30.08 -12.29
C ARG A 113 26.59 -29.81 -11.32
N ARG A 114 27.65 -30.61 -11.24
CA ARG A 114 28.20 -31.62 -12.16
C ARG A 114 29.17 -32.50 -11.38
#